data_AF-A0AAJ4MSW6-F1
#
_entry.id   AF-A0AAJ4MSW6-F1
#
_cell.length_a   1.000
_cell.length_b   1.000
_cell.length_c   1.000
_cell.angle_alpha   90.00
_cell.angle_beta   90.00
_cell.angle_gamma   90.00
#
_symmetry.space_group_name_H-M   'P 1'
#
loop_
_entity.id
_entity.type
_entity.pdbx_description
1 polymer ?
#
loop_
_entity_poly.entity_id
_entity_poly.type
_entity_poly.pdbx_seq_one_letter_code
_entity_poly.pdbx_strand_id
1 'polypeptide(L)'
;MKVTASSLAGSASSHVPTEWVAINWRLVQRNVRAMQHRLTKAIQEGDWRRAKALQRWLTHSFSAKALAVKRVTENQGKRTAGVDQQLWESATQKFAAIAQLKKQGYRPLPLRRVFIPKSNGKMRPLGIPTMRDRAMQALHLLALDPVLETLSDPNSYGFRKNRSTADAMSQIFLQTCRKVSATWVLDADIEGFFDNINHQWLVDNVFMDKLILSKWLKSGVVDRKQLMATTAGTPQGGIISPALANWTLNGLETELIAHLGAKFGKSKAGKLKVGVVRYADDFVVTSGSKELLETEIRPWIEAFLAVRGLRLSSAKTKIVHIDEGFDFLGWNFRKYSGTLLIEPSKKNMKAFYEKLRKTISENIGAKQENLIRLLNPMLRGWAQYHSPVVAKEAFSTMESLLYWRLRRWAMRRHPKKTDSWIRDRYWRPTESGNRMFAADVVTKNGNKAMKELYSLPGTAILRHTKIKGGYHPYDPQWELYGETLRQERMLKNMSYRREWAKLYLDQRGLCALCGYEMNMETGWHDHHIEHRVAGGSDALGNRVLLHPNCHINVHANDLQVAKPVPA
;
A
#
# COMPACT_ATOMS: atom_id res chain seq x y z
N MET A 1 31.38 26.09 12.21
CA MET A 1 31.36 26.91 13.43
C MET A 1 30.39 26.28 14.43
N LYS A 2 30.82 26.19 15.69
CA LYS A 2 30.18 25.47 16.80
C LYS A 2 28.73 25.94 17.01
N VAL A 3 27.78 25.00 16.99
CA VAL A 3 26.41 25.24 17.49
C VAL A 3 26.46 24.94 18.99
N THR A 4 26.41 26.00 19.79
CA THR A 4 26.26 25.93 21.24
C THR A 4 24.90 25.35 21.60
N ALA A 5 24.92 24.24 22.33
CA ALA A 5 23.76 23.67 22.99
C ALA A 5 23.31 24.61 24.11
N SER A 6 22.16 25.25 23.92
CA SER A 6 21.39 25.84 25.02
C SER A 6 20.59 24.72 25.69
N SER A 7 21.05 24.32 26.87
CA SER A 7 20.34 23.45 27.81
C SER A 7 18.97 24.03 28.18
N LEU A 8 17.91 23.32 27.78
CA LEU A 8 16.64 23.34 28.49
C LEU A 8 16.36 21.91 28.97
N ALA A 9 17.05 21.58 30.06
CA ALA A 9 16.60 20.55 30.98
C ALA A 9 15.28 21.05 31.60
N GLY A 10 14.17 20.47 31.18
CA GLY A 10 12.85 20.67 31.76
C GLY A 10 12.14 19.33 31.83
N SER A 11 12.06 18.76 33.03
CA SER A 11 11.23 17.61 33.35
C SER A 11 9.74 17.98 33.22
N ALA A 12 8.93 17.01 32.75
CA ALA A 12 7.49 16.87 32.95
C ALA A 12 6.54 17.99 32.44
N SER A 13 5.75 17.64 31.41
CA SER A 13 4.43 18.18 31.03
C SER A 13 4.19 19.72 31.03
N SER A 14 4.51 20.40 29.93
CA SER A 14 3.93 21.71 29.57
C SER A 14 4.27 22.00 28.10
N HIS A 15 3.40 22.08 27.10
CA HIS A 15 1.98 22.42 27.02
C HIS A 15 1.24 21.37 26.18
N VAL A 16 0.11 20.86 26.66
CA VAL A 16 -0.82 20.17 25.75
C VAL A 16 -1.43 21.27 24.87
N PRO A 17 -1.28 21.20 23.53
CA PRO A 17 -1.87 22.19 22.63
C PRO A 17 -3.36 22.30 22.90
N THR A 18 -3.92 23.52 22.91
CA THR A 18 -5.36 23.76 23.12
C THR A 18 -6.19 23.54 21.85
N GLU A 19 -5.54 23.59 20.69
CA GLU A 19 -6.20 23.48 19.38
C GLU A 19 -5.47 22.53 18.44
N TRP A 20 -6.21 21.94 17.48
CA TRP A 20 -5.67 21.02 16.47
C TRP A 20 -4.54 21.63 15.65
N VAL A 21 -4.68 22.92 15.32
CA VAL A 21 -3.75 23.66 14.47
C VAL A 21 -2.44 23.96 15.22
N ALA A 22 -2.51 24.21 16.52
CA ALA A 22 -1.37 24.44 17.41
C ALA A 22 -0.56 23.16 17.74
N ILE A 23 -0.99 21.99 17.28
CA ILE A 23 -0.26 20.74 17.51
C ILE A 23 1.09 20.77 16.78
N ASN A 24 2.18 20.73 17.54
CA ASN A 24 3.50 20.50 16.99
C ASN A 24 3.64 19.04 16.52
N TRP A 25 3.31 18.81 15.24
CA TRP A 25 3.37 17.49 14.61
C TRP A 25 4.78 16.90 14.62
N ARG A 26 5.83 17.74 14.63
CA ARG A 26 7.21 17.28 14.69
C ARG A 26 7.51 16.63 16.04
N LEU A 27 7.13 17.29 17.13
CA LEU A 27 7.28 16.72 18.47
C LEU A 27 6.45 15.43 18.64
N VAL A 28 5.20 15.44 18.16
CA VAL A 28 4.29 14.28 18.25
C VAL A 28 4.88 13.05 17.57
N GLN A 29 5.34 13.19 16.33
CA GLN A 29 5.89 12.06 15.57
C GLN A 29 7.23 11.59 16.15
N ARG A 30 8.08 12.48 16.64
CA ARG A 30 9.33 12.12 17.33
C ARG A 30 9.07 11.27 18.56
N ASN A 31 8.11 11.68 19.40
CA ASN A 31 7.78 10.96 20.62
C ASN A 31 7.24 9.56 20.32
N VAL A 32 6.33 9.43 19.34
CA VAL A 32 5.82 8.12 18.91
C VAL A 32 6.94 7.23 18.37
N ARG A 33 7.80 7.76 17.48
CA ARG A 33 8.89 6.99 16.87
C ARG A 33 9.90 6.51 17.92
N ALA A 34 10.26 7.36 18.88
CA ALA A 34 11.15 6.99 19.98
C ALA A 34 10.56 5.85 20.84
N MET A 35 9.26 5.88 21.12
CA MET A 35 8.59 4.79 21.83
C MET A 35 8.51 3.50 21.01
N GLN A 36 8.24 3.60 19.70
CA GLN A 36 8.24 2.44 18.80
C GLN A 36 9.62 1.79 18.71
N HIS A 37 10.69 2.59 18.68
CA HIS A 37 12.06 2.08 18.71
C HIS A 37 12.36 1.32 20.02
N ARG A 38 12.03 1.91 21.18
CA ARG A 38 12.18 1.25 22.48
C ARG A 38 11.39 -0.06 22.55
N LEU A 39 10.20 -0.09 21.93
CA LEU A 39 9.36 -1.28 21.86
C LEU A 39 10.01 -2.38 21.01
N THR A 40 10.51 -2.03 19.81
CA THR A 40 11.26 -2.96 18.96
C THR A 40 12.47 -3.54 19.68
N LYS A 41 13.27 -2.70 20.34
CA LYS A 41 14.44 -3.14 21.11
C LYS A 41 14.06 -4.13 22.22
N ALA A 42 12.99 -3.85 22.97
CA ALA A 42 12.52 -4.76 24.02
C ALA A 42 12.06 -6.13 23.47
N ILE A 43 11.44 -6.17 22.29
CA ILE A 43 11.05 -7.44 21.63
C ILE A 43 12.28 -8.21 21.15
N GLN A 44 13.26 -7.52 20.53
CA GLN A 44 14.52 -8.14 20.10
C GLN A 44 15.32 -8.73 21.28
N GLU A 45 15.28 -8.07 22.44
CA GLU A 45 15.90 -8.54 23.70
C GLU A 45 15.09 -9.67 24.40
N GLY A 46 13.88 -9.99 23.94
CA GLY A 46 13.00 -10.97 24.58
C GLY A 46 12.33 -10.48 25.87
N ASP A 47 12.38 -9.19 26.18
CA ASP A 47 11.74 -8.59 27.36
C ASP A 47 10.26 -8.26 27.09
N TRP A 48 9.44 -9.31 27.14
CA TRP A 48 7.99 -9.22 26.92
C TRP A 48 7.27 -8.35 27.94
N ARG A 49 7.78 -8.24 29.17
CA ARG A 49 7.17 -7.43 30.23
C ARG A 49 7.33 -5.94 29.92
N ARG A 50 8.54 -5.53 29.57
CA ARG A 50 8.83 -4.15 29.13
C ARG A 50 8.10 -3.79 27.85
N ALA A 51 8.01 -4.72 26.88
CA ALA A 51 7.26 -4.49 25.67
C ALA A 51 5.76 -4.21 25.95
N LYS A 52 5.11 -4.99 26.82
CA LYS A 52 3.71 -4.74 27.25
C LYS A 52 3.56 -3.37 27.94
N ALA A 53 4.50 -2.99 28.80
CA ALA A 53 4.48 -1.69 29.46
C ALA A 53 4.59 -0.54 28.45
N LEU A 54 5.50 -0.64 27.47
CA LEU A 54 5.68 0.36 26.42
C LEU A 54 4.46 0.48 25.50
N GLN A 55 3.81 -0.63 25.13
CA GLN A 55 2.54 -0.60 24.38
C GLN A 55 1.45 0.13 25.16
N ARG A 56 1.34 -0.14 26.47
CA ARG A 56 0.39 0.56 27.34
C ARG A 56 0.70 2.06 27.41
N TRP A 57 1.96 2.45 27.58
CA TRP A 57 2.32 3.86 27.58
C TRP A 57 2.03 4.53 26.23
N LEU A 58 2.31 3.86 25.11
CA LEU A 58 2.10 4.42 23.78
C LEU A 58 0.60 4.67 23.53
N THR A 59 -0.25 3.70 23.84
CA THR A 59 -1.71 3.84 23.67
C THR A 59 -2.34 4.89 24.58
N HIS A 60 -1.71 5.21 25.71
CA HIS A 60 -2.18 6.27 26.61
C HIS A 60 -1.61 7.66 26.29
N SER A 61 -0.53 7.75 25.52
CA SER A 61 0.14 9.00 25.17
C SER A 61 -0.72 9.92 24.31
N PHE A 62 -0.70 11.23 24.61
CA PHE A 62 -1.31 12.27 23.78
C PHE A 62 -0.80 12.22 22.34
N SER A 63 0.51 12.05 22.16
CA SER A 63 1.15 12.04 20.84
C SER A 63 0.60 10.92 19.94
N ALA A 64 0.44 9.70 20.49
CA ALA A 64 -0.10 8.58 19.72
C ALA A 64 -1.58 8.78 19.37
N LYS A 65 -2.38 9.31 20.30
CA LYS A 65 -3.79 9.61 20.06
C LYS A 65 -3.97 10.68 18.98
N ALA A 66 -3.21 11.77 19.05
CA ALA A 66 -3.20 12.81 18.03
C ALA A 66 -2.83 12.26 16.65
N LEU A 67 -1.79 11.42 16.57
CA LEU A 67 -1.36 10.81 15.31
C LEU A 67 -2.40 9.83 14.75
N ALA A 68 -3.10 9.08 15.61
CA ALA A 68 -4.18 8.18 15.21
C ALA A 68 -5.35 8.95 14.59
N VAL A 69 -5.80 10.04 15.22
CA VAL A 69 -6.85 10.92 14.67
C VAL A 69 -6.40 11.55 13.34
N LYS A 70 -5.14 11.99 13.25
CA LYS A 70 -4.58 12.54 12.00
C LYS A 70 -4.67 11.54 10.86
N ARG A 71 -4.26 10.29 11.09
CA ARG A 71 -4.33 9.22 10.09
C ARG A 71 -5.75 8.98 9.57
N VAL A 72 -6.74 8.95 10.46
CA VAL A 72 -8.15 8.70 10.07
C VAL A 72 -8.75 9.87 9.28
N THR A 73 -8.32 11.09 9.60
CA THR A 73 -8.85 12.32 9.00
C THR A 73 -8.15 12.74 7.71
N GLU A 74 -6.94 12.24 7.44
CA GLU A 74 -6.20 12.51 6.20
C GLU A 74 -6.44 11.47 5.09
N ASN A 75 -6.67 10.20 5.47
CA ASN A 75 -6.87 9.12 4.50
C ASN A 75 -8.08 9.37 3.59
N GLN A 76 -8.08 8.76 2.40
CA GLN A 76 -9.18 8.86 1.43
C GLN A 76 -10.54 8.44 2.02
N GLY A 77 -10.53 7.55 3.02
CA GLY A 77 -11.72 7.12 3.76
C GLY A 77 -12.32 8.15 4.72
N LYS A 78 -11.76 9.36 4.82
CA LYS A 78 -12.27 10.44 5.70
C LYS A 78 -13.70 10.87 5.38
N ARG A 79 -14.17 10.63 4.14
CA ARG A 79 -15.52 10.98 3.67
C ARG A 79 -16.55 9.87 3.89
N THR A 80 -16.13 8.73 4.40
CA THR A 80 -16.99 7.56 4.53
C THR A 80 -17.38 7.39 5.98
N ALA A 81 -18.64 7.66 6.32
CA ALA A 81 -19.14 7.51 7.67
C ALA A 81 -19.45 6.04 8.02
N GLY A 82 -19.41 5.73 9.31
CA GLY A 82 -19.81 4.44 9.88
C GLY A 82 -21.32 4.34 10.02
N VAL A 83 -21.79 3.48 10.93
CA VAL A 83 -23.22 3.35 11.26
C VAL A 83 -23.78 4.62 11.93
N ASP A 84 -22.92 5.35 12.64
CA ASP A 84 -23.22 6.60 13.34
C ASP A 84 -23.41 7.81 12.42
N GLN A 85 -23.06 7.69 11.13
CA GLN A 85 -23.12 8.77 10.14
C GLN A 85 -22.29 10.02 10.51
N GLN A 86 -21.34 9.90 11.44
CA GLN A 86 -20.51 11.03 11.89
C GLN A 86 -19.19 11.10 11.12
N LEU A 87 -18.78 12.34 10.79
CA LEU A 87 -17.50 12.69 10.20
C LEU A 87 -16.78 13.72 11.07
N TRP A 88 -15.45 13.78 10.98
CA TRP A 88 -14.62 14.76 11.68
C TRP A 88 -14.02 15.74 10.69
N GLU A 89 -14.76 16.78 10.34
CA GLU A 89 -14.36 17.75 9.32
C GLU A 89 -13.65 18.95 9.93
N SER A 90 -14.21 19.50 11.02
CA SER A 90 -13.70 20.68 11.71
C SER A 90 -12.48 20.38 12.59
N ALA A 91 -11.62 21.39 12.78
CA ALA A 91 -10.45 21.31 13.66
C ALA A 91 -10.83 21.01 15.12
N THR A 92 -11.93 21.59 15.61
CA THR A 92 -12.47 21.39 16.96
C THR A 92 -12.93 19.96 17.20
N GLN A 93 -13.67 19.37 16.24
CA GLN A 93 -14.08 17.97 16.32
C GLN A 93 -12.88 17.02 16.35
N LYS A 94 -11.86 17.28 15.51
CA LYS A 94 -10.64 16.47 15.48
C LYS A 94 -9.88 16.54 16.81
N PHE A 95 -9.78 17.73 17.40
CA PHE A 95 -9.12 17.91 18.68
C PHE A 95 -9.91 17.22 19.82
N ALA A 96 -11.22 17.42 19.87
CA ALA A 96 -12.10 16.77 20.84
C ALA A 96 -12.04 15.23 20.74
N ALA A 97 -11.91 14.69 19.53
CA ALA A 97 -11.76 13.25 19.31
C ALA A 97 -10.52 12.66 20.00
N ILE A 98 -9.42 13.41 20.15
CA ILE A 98 -8.21 12.96 20.87
C ILE A 98 -8.56 12.60 22.32
N ALA A 99 -9.35 13.45 22.98
CA ALA A 99 -9.78 13.24 24.36
C ALA A 99 -10.76 12.06 24.51
N GLN A 100 -11.49 11.70 23.45
CA GLN A 100 -12.44 10.58 23.42
C GLN A 100 -11.76 9.21 23.28
N LEU A 101 -10.49 9.16 22.87
CA LEU A 101 -9.68 7.93 22.79
C LEU A 101 -9.21 7.49 24.18
N LYS A 102 -10.18 7.04 24.99
CA LYS A 102 -9.96 6.43 26.32
C LYS A 102 -10.39 4.97 26.28
N LYS A 103 -9.59 4.10 26.91
CA LYS A 103 -9.91 2.68 27.08
C LYS A 103 -11.13 2.48 27.99
N GLN A 104 -11.22 3.26 29.06
CA GLN A 104 -12.28 3.16 30.06
C GLN A 104 -13.62 3.57 29.44
N GLY A 105 -14.65 2.74 29.60
CA GLY A 105 -15.96 2.96 29.00
C GLY A 105 -16.05 2.74 27.48
N TYR A 106 -14.96 2.33 26.81
CA TYR A 106 -14.99 2.11 25.37
C TYR A 106 -15.84 0.88 25.00
N ARG A 107 -16.85 1.11 24.15
CA ARG A 107 -17.67 0.09 23.50
C ARG A 107 -17.68 0.41 22.00
N PRO A 108 -17.16 -0.48 21.13
CA PRO A 108 -17.21 -0.26 19.70
C PRO A 108 -18.64 -0.36 19.20
N LEU A 109 -18.95 0.43 18.16
CA LEU A 109 -20.23 0.32 17.48
C LEU A 109 -20.15 -0.75 16.38
N PRO A 110 -21.29 -1.35 16.00
CA PRO A 110 -21.33 -2.29 14.88
C PRO A 110 -20.81 -1.67 13.58
N LEU A 111 -20.24 -2.52 12.73
CA LEU A 111 -19.71 -2.08 11.43
C LEU A 111 -20.83 -1.85 10.42
N ARG A 112 -20.67 -0.89 9.50
CA ARG A 112 -21.62 -0.69 8.40
C ARG A 112 -21.26 -1.58 7.21
N ARG A 113 -22.18 -2.44 6.76
CA ARG A 113 -21.96 -3.30 5.59
C ARG A 113 -22.03 -2.50 4.28
N VAL A 114 -21.04 -2.70 3.41
CA VAL A 114 -21.00 -2.18 2.03
C VAL A 114 -20.49 -3.26 1.09
N PHE A 115 -21.12 -3.43 -0.07
CA PHE A 115 -20.72 -4.45 -1.04
C PHE A 115 -19.90 -3.84 -2.18
N ILE A 116 -18.75 -4.45 -2.47
CA ILE A 116 -17.91 -4.12 -3.64
C ILE A 116 -17.90 -5.29 -4.62
N PRO A 117 -18.10 -5.07 -5.93
CA PRO A 117 -18.04 -6.15 -6.91
C PRO A 117 -16.62 -6.75 -7.01
N LYS A 118 -16.51 -8.07 -6.97
CA LYS A 118 -15.28 -8.81 -7.30
C LYS A 118 -15.19 -9.02 -8.82
N SER A 119 -13.99 -9.31 -9.31
CA SER A 119 -13.73 -9.63 -10.71
C SER A 119 -14.47 -10.88 -11.22
N ASN A 120 -14.87 -11.78 -10.31
CA ASN A 120 -15.64 -12.99 -10.63
C ASN A 120 -17.17 -12.79 -10.56
N GLY A 121 -17.65 -11.54 -10.46
CA GLY A 121 -19.07 -11.22 -10.37
C GLY A 121 -19.71 -11.40 -8.98
N LYS A 122 -19.02 -12.05 -8.03
CA LYS A 122 -19.49 -12.13 -6.63
C LYS A 122 -19.28 -10.79 -5.92
N MET A 123 -20.06 -10.51 -4.88
CA MET A 123 -19.87 -9.31 -4.06
C MET A 123 -18.89 -9.58 -2.90
N ARG A 124 -18.01 -8.62 -2.59
CA ARG A 124 -17.15 -8.61 -1.40
C ARG A 124 -17.81 -7.74 -0.32
N PRO A 125 -18.19 -8.31 0.82
CA PRO A 125 -18.72 -7.53 1.93
C PRO A 125 -17.59 -6.79 2.65
N LEU A 126 -17.68 -5.46 2.73
CA LEU A 126 -16.82 -4.63 3.58
C LEU A 126 -17.60 -4.20 4.83
N GLY A 127 -16.92 -4.18 5.97
CA GLY A 127 -17.40 -3.58 7.21
C GLY A 127 -16.67 -2.27 7.47
N ILE A 128 -17.39 -1.16 7.43
CA ILE A 128 -16.84 0.18 7.64
C ILE A 128 -17.07 0.58 9.11
N PRO A 129 -16.00 0.73 9.92
CA PRO A 129 -16.14 1.16 11.31
C PRO A 129 -16.43 2.66 11.41
N THR A 130 -16.91 3.10 12.58
CA THR A 130 -17.08 4.51 12.90
C THR A 130 -15.74 5.27 12.90
N MET A 131 -15.79 6.62 12.89
CA MET A 131 -14.57 7.42 12.98
C MET A 131 -13.81 7.16 14.28
N ARG A 132 -14.55 7.06 15.41
CA ARG A 132 -13.99 6.72 16.72
C ARG A 132 -13.32 5.36 16.73
N ASP A 133 -13.98 4.34 16.18
CA ASP A 133 -13.45 2.98 16.14
C ASP A 133 -12.22 2.87 15.22
N ARG A 134 -12.23 3.56 14.07
CA ARG A 134 -11.05 3.67 13.21
C ARG A 134 -9.88 4.34 13.92
N ALA A 135 -10.13 5.39 14.70
CA ALA A 135 -9.08 6.07 15.45
C ALA A 135 -8.51 5.20 16.57
N MET A 136 -9.36 4.44 17.27
CA MET A 136 -8.92 3.44 18.25
C MET A 136 -8.11 2.32 17.57
N GLN A 137 -8.54 1.82 16.42
CA GLN A 137 -7.77 0.83 15.64
C GLN A 137 -6.42 1.39 15.17
N ALA A 138 -6.37 2.64 14.69
CA ALA A 138 -5.13 3.30 14.29
C ALA A 138 -4.18 3.49 15.47
N LEU A 139 -4.70 3.82 16.66
CA LEU A 139 -3.92 3.96 17.89
C LEU A 139 -3.28 2.63 18.31
N HIS A 140 -4.04 1.54 18.33
CA HIS A 140 -3.50 0.22 18.65
C HIS A 140 -2.57 -0.30 17.56
N LEU A 141 -2.81 0.04 16.30
CA LEU A 141 -1.92 -0.30 15.21
C LEU A 141 -0.54 0.34 15.39
N LEU A 142 -0.44 1.59 15.87
CA LEU A 142 0.86 2.21 16.18
C LEU A 142 1.68 1.40 17.20
N ALA A 143 1.01 0.70 18.11
CA ALA A 143 1.64 -0.15 19.13
C ALA A 143 1.88 -1.59 18.68
N LEU A 144 1.05 -2.11 17.77
CA LEU A 144 1.16 -3.48 17.27
C LEU A 144 2.19 -3.59 16.13
N ASP A 145 2.24 -2.60 15.23
CA ASP A 145 3.05 -2.65 14.01
C ASP A 145 4.56 -2.87 14.26
N PRO A 146 5.21 -2.24 15.27
CA PRO A 146 6.62 -2.52 15.56
C PRO A 146 6.86 -3.95 16.05
N VAL A 147 5.92 -4.51 16.81
CA VAL A 147 6.02 -5.89 17.31
C VAL A 147 5.79 -6.88 16.17
N LEU A 148 4.78 -6.63 15.34
CA LEU A 148 4.47 -7.43 14.17
C LEU A 148 5.68 -7.50 13.23
N GLU A 149 6.31 -6.36 12.94
CA GLU A 149 7.43 -6.31 12.01
C GLU A 149 8.66 -7.09 12.50
N THR A 150 8.90 -7.13 13.82
CA THR A 150 9.98 -7.92 14.42
C THR A 150 9.73 -9.42 14.37
N LEU A 151 8.47 -9.85 14.52
CA LEU A 151 8.07 -11.26 14.54
C LEU A 151 7.67 -11.80 13.16
N SER A 152 7.55 -10.93 12.15
CA SER A 152 7.08 -11.32 10.83
C SER A 152 8.14 -12.01 10.00
N ASP A 153 7.70 -13.00 9.22
CA ASP A 153 8.54 -13.77 8.31
C ASP A 153 9.30 -12.87 7.31
N PRO A 154 10.57 -13.18 6.99
CA PRO A 154 11.36 -12.40 6.05
C PRO A 154 10.70 -12.25 4.67
N ASN A 155 10.12 -13.33 4.13
CA ASN A 155 9.49 -13.36 2.81
C ASN A 155 7.97 -13.12 2.84
N SER A 156 7.48 -12.42 3.87
CA SER A 156 6.15 -11.81 3.88
C SER A 156 6.20 -10.35 3.46
N TYR A 157 5.41 -9.97 2.45
CA TYR A 157 5.46 -8.64 1.82
C TYR A 157 4.17 -7.84 1.93
N GLY A 158 3.01 -8.50 2.03
CA GLY A 158 1.70 -7.83 1.99
C GLY A 158 1.47 -6.92 3.20
N PHE A 159 0.91 -5.73 2.97
CA PHE A 159 0.52 -4.74 4.01
C PHE A 159 1.61 -4.33 5.00
N ARG A 160 2.89 -4.48 4.64
CA ARG A 160 4.04 -4.11 5.46
C ARG A 160 4.74 -2.87 4.92
N LYS A 161 5.37 -2.11 5.81
CA LYS A 161 6.03 -0.85 5.47
C LYS A 161 7.18 -1.08 4.49
N ASN A 162 7.22 -0.27 3.44
CA ASN A 162 8.25 -0.30 2.40
C ASN A 162 8.40 -1.66 1.70
N ARG A 163 7.38 -2.54 1.73
CA ARG A 163 7.34 -3.78 0.96
C ARG A 163 6.27 -3.71 -0.12
N SER A 164 6.57 -4.21 -1.31
CA SER A 164 5.72 -4.10 -2.50
C SER A 164 5.46 -5.46 -3.14
N THR A 165 4.49 -5.54 -4.06
CA THR A 165 4.24 -6.74 -4.86
C THR A 165 5.47 -7.12 -5.70
N ALA A 166 6.24 -6.13 -6.14
CA ALA A 166 7.48 -6.34 -6.87
C ALA A 166 8.58 -6.98 -6.01
N ASP A 167 8.60 -6.76 -4.69
CA ASP A 167 9.54 -7.46 -3.80
C ASP A 167 9.23 -8.96 -3.72
N ALA A 168 7.94 -9.33 -3.65
CA ALA A 168 7.51 -10.73 -3.69
C ALA A 168 7.85 -11.38 -5.04
N MET A 169 7.60 -10.69 -6.15
CA MET A 169 7.97 -11.12 -7.49
C MET A 169 9.48 -11.35 -7.62
N SER A 170 10.32 -10.41 -7.16
CA SER A 170 11.78 -10.56 -7.19
C SER A 170 12.24 -11.74 -6.32
N GLN A 171 11.57 -12.03 -5.21
CA GLN A 171 11.90 -13.20 -4.40
C GLN A 171 11.57 -14.52 -5.12
N ILE A 172 10.40 -14.61 -5.76
CA ILE A 172 10.04 -15.78 -6.58
C ILE A 172 11.06 -15.97 -7.70
N PHE A 173 11.45 -14.88 -8.37
CA PHE A 173 12.49 -14.91 -9.41
C PHE A 173 13.79 -15.51 -8.86
N LEU A 174 14.28 -15.05 -7.72
CA LEU A 174 15.52 -15.57 -7.11
C LEU A 174 15.41 -17.06 -6.75
N GLN A 175 14.23 -17.53 -6.33
CA GLN A 175 13.99 -18.93 -5.97
C GLN A 175 13.89 -19.87 -7.19
N THR A 176 13.50 -19.36 -8.35
CA THR A 176 13.12 -20.18 -9.53
C THR A 176 14.00 -19.97 -10.78
N CYS A 177 14.82 -18.91 -10.84
CA CYS A 177 15.50 -18.52 -12.07
C CYS A 177 16.66 -19.42 -12.52
N ARG A 178 17.41 -20.05 -11.59
CA ARG A 178 18.63 -20.80 -11.94
C ARG A 178 18.29 -22.21 -12.46
N LYS A 179 19.22 -22.86 -13.17
CA LYS A 179 19.03 -24.28 -13.58
C LYS A 179 18.84 -25.19 -12.37
N VAL A 180 19.58 -24.92 -11.29
CA VAL A 180 19.51 -25.65 -10.02
C VAL A 180 18.46 -25.10 -9.06
N SER A 181 17.53 -24.25 -9.49
CA SER A 181 16.47 -23.71 -8.64
C SER A 181 15.35 -24.72 -8.37
N ALA A 182 14.38 -24.34 -7.54
CA ALA A 182 13.14 -25.09 -7.37
C ALA A 182 12.35 -25.15 -8.69
N THR A 183 11.78 -26.32 -8.99
CA THR A 183 11.07 -26.61 -10.25
C THR A 183 9.56 -26.74 -10.05
N TRP A 184 9.13 -27.06 -8.84
CA TRP A 184 7.73 -27.21 -8.48
C TRP A 184 7.26 -26.08 -7.57
N VAL A 185 6.02 -25.64 -7.80
CA VAL A 185 5.39 -24.57 -7.03
C VAL A 185 4.01 -25.02 -6.58
N LEU A 186 3.74 -24.90 -5.28
CA LEU A 186 2.41 -24.94 -4.70
C LEU A 186 1.86 -23.51 -4.71
N ASP A 187 0.91 -23.27 -5.60
CA ASP A 187 0.09 -22.05 -5.66
C ASP A 187 -1.07 -22.24 -4.69
N ALA A 188 -1.01 -21.60 -3.52
CA ALA A 188 -1.96 -21.81 -2.43
C ALA A 188 -2.86 -20.60 -2.20
N ASP A 189 -4.16 -20.86 -2.06
CA ASP A 189 -5.18 -19.86 -1.79
C ASP A 189 -5.99 -20.28 -0.55
N ILE A 190 -6.28 -19.33 0.34
CA ILE A 190 -7.03 -19.58 1.58
C ILE A 190 -8.51 -19.25 1.35
N GLU A 191 -9.38 -20.19 1.70
CA GLU A 191 -10.82 -19.99 1.57
C GLU A 191 -11.35 -18.98 2.60
N GLY A 192 -11.97 -17.90 2.10
CA GLY A 192 -12.68 -16.93 2.94
C GLY A 192 -11.80 -16.36 4.06
N PHE A 193 -10.53 -16.04 3.75
CA PHE A 193 -9.51 -15.70 4.75
C PHE A 193 -10.00 -14.70 5.81
N PHE A 194 -10.52 -13.54 5.43
CA PHE A 194 -10.99 -12.55 6.40
C PHE A 194 -12.26 -12.99 7.15
N ASP A 195 -13.07 -13.87 6.59
CA ASP A 195 -14.36 -14.28 7.15
C ASP A 195 -14.23 -15.46 8.14
N ASN A 196 -13.18 -16.27 8.04
CA ASN A 196 -13.04 -17.54 8.75
C ASN A 196 -12.05 -17.54 9.93
N ILE A 197 -11.28 -16.46 10.16
CA ILE A 197 -10.28 -16.44 11.24
C ILE A 197 -10.94 -16.67 12.61
N ASN A 198 -10.38 -17.60 13.39
CA ASN A 198 -10.86 -17.90 14.73
C ASN A 198 -10.61 -16.73 15.70
N HIS A 199 -11.68 -16.24 16.35
CA HIS A 199 -11.61 -15.12 17.29
C HIS A 199 -10.81 -15.44 18.56
N GLN A 200 -10.98 -16.65 19.10
CA GLN A 200 -10.30 -17.06 20.32
C GLN A 200 -8.79 -17.14 20.07
N TRP A 201 -8.39 -17.75 18.94
CA TRP A 201 -6.99 -17.80 18.53
C TRP A 201 -6.37 -16.40 18.43
N LEU A 202 -7.06 -15.43 17.81
CA LEU A 202 -6.60 -14.05 17.72
C LEU A 202 -6.42 -13.40 19.10
N VAL A 203 -7.41 -13.55 19.98
CA VAL A 203 -7.37 -12.96 21.34
C VAL A 203 -6.24 -13.55 22.18
N ASP A 204 -5.89 -14.82 21.97
CA ASP A 204 -4.86 -15.48 22.74
C ASP A 204 -3.44 -15.23 22.23
N ASN A 205 -3.27 -15.13 20.92
CA ASN A 205 -1.94 -15.08 20.29
C ASN A 205 -1.49 -13.67 19.88
N VAL A 206 -2.41 -12.72 19.68
CA VAL A 206 -2.02 -11.36 19.25
C VAL A 206 -1.47 -10.57 20.44
N PHE A 207 -0.29 -9.97 20.26
CA PHE A 207 0.38 -9.15 21.27
C PHE A 207 -0.26 -7.75 21.39
N MET A 208 -1.48 -7.72 21.95
CA MET A 208 -2.24 -6.49 22.20
C MET A 208 -3.20 -6.66 23.38
N ASP A 209 -3.97 -5.60 23.69
CA ASP A 209 -5.00 -5.64 24.71
C ASP A 209 -6.16 -6.57 24.31
N LYS A 210 -6.22 -7.73 24.98
CA LYS A 210 -7.22 -8.78 24.75
C LYS A 210 -8.66 -8.29 24.86
N LEU A 211 -8.94 -7.37 25.79
CA LEU A 211 -10.30 -6.87 26.00
C LEU A 211 -10.76 -5.99 24.83
N ILE A 212 -9.86 -5.16 24.31
CA ILE A 212 -10.18 -4.28 23.18
C ILE A 212 -10.33 -5.09 21.90
N LEU A 213 -9.42 -6.05 21.67
CA LEU A 213 -9.51 -6.94 20.52
C LEU A 213 -10.82 -7.75 20.53
N SER A 214 -11.16 -8.36 21.67
CA SER A 214 -12.40 -9.14 21.82
C SER A 214 -13.64 -8.30 21.54
N LYS A 215 -13.67 -7.05 22.03
CA LYS A 215 -14.77 -6.11 21.76
C LYS A 215 -14.92 -5.80 20.27
N TRP A 216 -13.82 -5.62 19.54
CA TRP A 216 -13.87 -5.36 18.09
C TRP A 216 -14.38 -6.58 17.31
N LEU A 217 -13.86 -7.76 17.62
CA LEU A 217 -14.27 -8.99 16.94
C LEU A 217 -15.75 -9.33 17.18
N LYS A 218 -16.28 -9.02 18.37
CA LYS A 218 -17.68 -9.23 18.76
C LYS A 218 -18.62 -8.07 18.46
N SER A 219 -18.14 -6.98 17.82
CA SER A 219 -18.95 -5.76 17.62
C SER A 219 -20.13 -5.93 16.66
N GLY A 220 -20.17 -6.99 15.86
CA GLY A 220 -21.26 -7.25 14.93
C GLY A 220 -21.21 -6.37 13.68
N VAL A 221 -22.06 -6.69 12.69
CA VAL A 221 -22.19 -5.91 11.47
C VAL A 221 -23.66 -5.56 11.25
N VAL A 222 -23.94 -4.30 10.93
CA VAL A 222 -25.25 -3.84 10.51
C VAL A 222 -25.35 -3.96 8.99
N ASP A 223 -26.26 -4.82 8.54
CA ASP A 223 -26.65 -4.96 7.14
C ASP A 223 -28.15 -4.69 6.98
N ARG A 224 -28.53 -3.81 6.05
CA ARG A 224 -29.94 -3.39 5.83
C ARG A 224 -30.72 -3.06 7.11
N LYS A 225 -30.08 -2.35 8.06
CA LYS A 225 -30.62 -1.97 9.39
C LYS A 225 -30.83 -3.13 10.38
N GLN A 226 -30.41 -4.36 10.05
CA GLN A 226 -30.40 -5.49 10.97
C GLN A 226 -28.99 -5.73 11.53
N LEU A 227 -28.90 -5.94 12.83
CA LEU A 227 -27.64 -6.29 13.50
C LEU A 227 -27.41 -7.79 13.36
N MET A 228 -26.31 -8.16 12.69
CA MET A 228 -25.84 -9.53 12.60
C MET A 228 -24.66 -9.74 13.54
N ALA A 229 -24.74 -10.78 14.37
CA ALA A 229 -23.62 -11.20 15.20
C ALA A 229 -22.46 -11.70 14.33
N THR A 230 -21.23 -11.41 14.74
CA THR A 230 -20.02 -11.90 14.08
C THR A 230 -19.41 -13.01 14.93
N THR A 231 -19.47 -14.25 14.44
CA THR A 231 -19.00 -15.45 15.16
C THR A 231 -17.58 -15.87 14.76
N ALA A 232 -17.12 -15.46 13.58
CA ALA A 232 -15.78 -15.70 13.06
C ALA A 232 -15.33 -14.55 12.15
N GLY A 233 -14.03 -14.49 11.89
CA GLY A 233 -13.43 -13.55 10.95
C GLY A 233 -13.03 -12.20 11.55
N THR A 234 -12.31 -11.41 10.76
CA THR A 234 -11.96 -10.03 11.06
C THR A 234 -12.67 -9.11 10.07
N PRO A 235 -13.22 -7.97 10.52
CA PRO A 235 -13.98 -7.11 9.64
C PRO A 235 -13.10 -6.52 8.54
N GLN A 236 -13.46 -6.81 7.28
CA GLN A 236 -12.77 -6.32 6.11
C GLN A 236 -13.06 -4.83 5.92
N GLY A 237 -12.11 -3.96 6.25
CA GLY A 237 -12.28 -2.50 6.24
C GLY A 237 -11.79 -1.78 7.51
N GLY A 238 -11.47 -2.54 8.57
CA GLY A 238 -10.75 -2.03 9.72
C GLY A 238 -9.30 -1.66 9.39
N ILE A 239 -8.78 -0.60 10.02
CA ILE A 239 -7.39 -0.14 9.82
C ILE A 239 -6.40 -1.18 10.35
N ILE A 240 -6.76 -1.87 11.43
CA ILE A 240 -5.91 -2.88 12.06
C ILE A 240 -6.05 -4.28 11.43
N SER A 241 -7.11 -4.54 10.66
CA SER A 241 -7.40 -5.87 10.10
C SER A 241 -6.25 -6.44 9.25
N PRO A 242 -5.54 -5.66 8.40
CA PRO A 242 -4.37 -6.18 7.69
C PRO A 242 -3.21 -6.61 8.61
N ALA A 243 -3.01 -5.93 9.73
CA ALA A 243 -1.99 -6.29 10.71
C ALA A 243 -2.36 -7.58 11.46
N LEU A 244 -3.63 -7.74 11.83
CA LEU A 244 -4.15 -8.98 12.42
C LEU A 244 -4.03 -10.15 11.44
N ALA A 245 -4.38 -9.93 10.17
CA ALA A 245 -4.19 -10.90 9.10
C ALA A 245 -2.72 -11.32 8.97
N ASN A 246 -1.78 -10.36 8.94
CA ASN A 246 -0.36 -10.68 8.90
C ASN A 246 0.09 -11.46 10.13
N TRP A 247 -0.39 -11.10 11.32
CA TRP A 247 -0.10 -11.84 12.55
C TRP A 247 -0.59 -13.29 12.48
N THR A 248 -1.77 -13.53 11.92
CA THR A 248 -2.31 -14.90 11.78
C THR A 248 -1.43 -15.80 10.95
N LEU A 249 -0.82 -15.27 9.89
CA LEU A 249 0.01 -16.04 8.95
C LEU A 249 1.51 -15.90 9.22
N ASN A 250 1.92 -15.20 10.28
CA ASN A 250 3.32 -15.22 10.72
C ASN A 250 3.65 -16.61 11.30
N GLY A 251 4.88 -17.05 11.03
CA GLY A 251 5.34 -18.40 11.39
C GLY A 251 5.21 -19.38 10.24
N LEU A 252 4.49 -19.03 9.15
CA LEU A 252 4.32 -19.93 8.00
C LEU A 252 5.66 -20.29 7.37
N GLU A 253 6.59 -19.33 7.24
CA GLU A 253 7.92 -19.60 6.71
C GLU A 253 8.85 -20.18 7.78
N THR A 254 8.93 -19.52 8.94
CA THR A 254 9.87 -19.92 10.00
C THR A 254 9.56 -21.29 10.61
N GLU A 255 8.31 -21.57 10.93
CA GLU A 255 7.92 -22.86 11.52
C GLU A 255 8.01 -24.00 10.48
N LEU A 256 7.72 -23.73 9.20
CA LEU A 256 7.87 -24.73 8.13
C LEU A 256 9.34 -25.11 7.94
N ILE A 257 10.23 -24.13 7.89
CA ILE A 257 11.68 -24.37 7.79
C ILE A 257 12.18 -25.13 9.02
N ALA A 258 11.70 -24.78 10.22
CA ALA A 258 12.05 -25.48 11.45
C ALA A 258 11.57 -26.94 11.43
N HIS A 259 10.33 -27.20 10.98
CA HIS A 259 9.77 -28.53 10.85
C HIS A 259 10.58 -29.40 9.88
N LEU A 260 10.90 -28.87 8.68
CA LEU A 260 11.72 -29.57 7.70
C LEU A 260 13.15 -29.80 8.21
N GLY A 261 13.71 -28.83 8.94
CA GLY A 261 15.01 -28.94 9.57
C GLY A 261 15.06 -30.02 10.66
N ALA A 262 14.01 -30.17 11.45
CA ALA A 262 13.87 -31.20 12.47
C ALA A 262 13.70 -32.60 11.85
N LYS A 263 12.89 -32.72 10.78
CA LYS A 263 12.59 -34.01 10.14
C LYS A 263 13.72 -34.56 9.27
N PHE A 264 14.35 -33.70 8.46
CA PHE A 264 15.36 -34.12 7.47
C PHE A 264 16.80 -33.75 7.86
N GLY A 265 16.98 -32.91 8.89
CA GLY A 265 18.27 -32.32 9.24
C GLY A 265 18.61 -31.10 8.39
N LYS A 266 19.31 -30.11 8.98
CA LYS A 266 19.61 -28.81 8.35
C LYS A 266 20.25 -28.91 6.96
N SER A 267 21.17 -29.85 6.78
CA SER A 267 21.89 -30.04 5.50
C SER A 267 20.98 -30.56 4.39
N LYS A 268 20.10 -31.53 4.67
CA LYS A 268 19.15 -32.03 3.67
C LYS A 268 18.04 -31.02 3.41
N ALA A 269 17.54 -30.34 4.43
CA ALA A 269 16.50 -29.30 4.29
C ALA A 269 16.91 -28.18 3.32
N GLY A 270 18.18 -27.73 3.36
CA GLY A 270 18.71 -26.76 2.40
C GLY A 270 18.71 -27.27 0.95
N LYS A 271 18.86 -28.59 0.73
CA LYS A 271 18.81 -29.22 -0.60
C LYS A 271 17.39 -29.39 -1.14
N LEU A 272 16.37 -29.35 -0.29
CA LEU A 272 14.96 -29.43 -0.69
C LEU A 272 14.49 -28.16 -1.42
N LYS A 273 15.25 -27.05 -1.31
CA LYS A 273 14.98 -25.75 -1.96
C LYS A 273 13.58 -25.22 -1.65
N VAL A 274 13.13 -25.46 -0.41
CA VAL A 274 11.84 -24.99 0.05
C VAL A 274 11.91 -23.50 0.31
N GLY A 275 10.98 -22.75 -0.28
CA GLY A 275 10.89 -21.31 -0.14
C GLY A 275 9.45 -20.86 -0.08
N VAL A 276 9.11 -20.05 0.92
CA VAL A 276 7.76 -19.47 1.05
C VAL A 276 7.82 -18.01 0.61
N VAL A 277 6.87 -17.61 -0.23
CA VAL A 277 6.66 -16.20 -0.57
C VAL A 277 5.21 -15.85 -0.34
N ARG A 278 4.97 -14.89 0.56
CA ARG A 278 3.62 -14.49 0.95
C ARG A 278 3.35 -13.02 0.65
N TYR A 279 2.19 -12.76 0.07
CA TYR A 279 1.63 -11.42 -0.07
C TYR A 279 0.20 -11.42 0.48
N ALA A 280 0.04 -10.96 1.73
CA ALA A 280 -1.20 -11.04 2.47
C ALA A 280 -1.67 -12.51 2.63
N ASP A 281 -2.84 -12.86 2.10
CA ASP A 281 -3.45 -14.19 2.06
C ASP A 281 -2.96 -15.06 0.90
N ASP A 282 -2.50 -14.45 -0.19
CA ASP A 282 -1.93 -15.17 -1.34
C ASP A 282 -0.48 -15.57 -1.02
N PHE A 283 -0.16 -16.85 -1.16
CA PHE A 283 1.22 -17.32 -0.99
C PHE A 283 1.56 -18.48 -1.93
N VAL A 284 2.86 -18.58 -2.22
CA VAL A 284 3.41 -19.68 -3.00
C VAL A 284 4.52 -20.36 -2.22
N VAL A 285 4.60 -21.69 -2.37
CA VAL A 285 5.69 -22.48 -1.79
C VAL A 285 6.43 -23.20 -2.90
N THR A 286 7.72 -22.94 -3.02
CA THR A 286 8.59 -23.59 -4.01
C THR A 286 9.23 -24.84 -3.43
N SER A 287 9.50 -25.85 -4.25
CA SER A 287 10.19 -27.08 -3.86
C SER A 287 10.96 -27.69 -5.05
N GLY A 288 11.97 -28.49 -4.75
CA GLY A 288 12.66 -29.32 -5.76
C GLY A 288 11.88 -30.58 -6.20
N SER A 289 10.89 -31.03 -5.42
CA SER A 289 10.10 -32.24 -5.68
C SER A 289 8.61 -31.98 -5.50
N LYS A 290 7.82 -32.59 -6.38
CA LYS A 290 6.34 -32.58 -6.33
C LYS A 290 5.85 -33.36 -5.13
N GLU A 291 6.43 -34.53 -4.90
CA GLU A 291 6.07 -35.45 -3.83
C GLU A 291 6.21 -34.75 -2.48
N LEU A 292 7.30 -34.01 -2.26
CA LEU A 292 7.50 -33.23 -1.02
C LEU A 292 6.40 -32.18 -0.81
N LEU A 293 5.91 -31.54 -1.87
CA LEU A 293 4.81 -30.57 -1.77
C LEU A 293 3.51 -31.26 -1.35
N GLU A 294 3.24 -32.45 -1.89
CA GLU A 294 2.00 -33.20 -1.67
C GLU A 294 1.96 -33.91 -0.32
N THR A 295 3.05 -34.58 0.07
CA THR A 295 3.06 -35.48 1.23
C THR A 295 3.43 -34.79 2.54
N GLU A 296 4.25 -33.74 2.49
CA GLU A 296 4.80 -33.10 3.69
C GLU A 296 4.31 -31.67 3.83
N ILE A 297 4.58 -30.84 2.82
CA ILE A 297 4.38 -29.38 2.93
C ILE A 297 2.89 -29.04 2.97
N ARG A 298 2.07 -29.60 2.07
CA ARG A 298 0.63 -29.31 2.04
C ARG A 298 -0.07 -29.75 3.34
N PRO A 299 0.07 -30.99 3.83
CA PRO A 299 -0.57 -31.41 5.09
C PRO A 299 -0.10 -30.57 6.29
N TRP A 300 1.18 -30.19 6.34
CA TRP A 300 1.69 -29.32 7.38
C TRP A 300 1.04 -27.93 7.35
N ILE A 301 0.90 -27.33 6.15
CA ILE A 301 0.22 -26.04 5.97
C ILE A 301 -1.26 -26.15 6.37
N GLU A 302 -1.94 -27.22 5.99
CA GLU A 302 -3.34 -27.46 6.36
C GLU A 302 -3.49 -27.56 7.89
N ALA A 303 -2.59 -28.26 8.59
CA ALA A 303 -2.57 -28.33 10.05
C ALA A 303 -2.27 -26.96 10.70
N PHE A 304 -1.30 -26.22 10.17
CA PHE A 304 -0.96 -24.86 10.63
C PHE A 304 -2.16 -23.91 10.51
N LEU A 305 -2.89 -23.98 9.39
CA LEU A 305 -4.07 -23.15 9.14
C LEU A 305 -5.27 -23.60 9.98
N ALA A 306 -5.46 -24.90 10.20
CA ALA A 306 -6.59 -25.43 10.96
C ALA A 306 -6.65 -24.90 12.40
N VAL A 307 -5.51 -24.80 13.09
CA VAL A 307 -5.41 -24.22 14.44
C VAL A 307 -5.90 -22.76 14.48
N ARG A 308 -5.76 -22.04 13.36
CA ARG A 308 -6.16 -20.63 13.18
C ARG A 308 -7.61 -20.50 12.68
N GLY A 309 -8.30 -21.61 12.43
CA GLY A 309 -9.65 -21.67 11.85
C GLY A 309 -9.70 -21.51 10.32
N LEU A 310 -8.56 -21.62 9.65
CA LEU A 310 -8.42 -21.40 8.21
C LEU A 310 -8.29 -22.73 7.46
N ARG A 311 -8.66 -22.71 6.18
CA ARG A 311 -8.58 -23.87 5.28
C ARG A 311 -8.06 -23.46 3.91
N LEU A 312 -7.30 -24.34 3.27
CA LEU A 312 -6.89 -24.17 1.88
C LEU A 312 -8.10 -24.38 0.95
N SER A 313 -8.20 -23.56 -0.07
CA SER A 313 -9.19 -23.71 -1.13
C SER A 313 -8.74 -24.83 -2.07
N SER A 314 -9.31 -26.03 -1.93
CA SER A 314 -9.00 -27.19 -2.79
C SER A 314 -9.19 -26.92 -4.29
N ALA A 315 -10.18 -26.09 -4.64
CA ALA A 315 -10.49 -25.75 -6.03
C ALA A 315 -9.48 -24.78 -6.69
N LYS A 316 -8.69 -24.07 -5.90
CA LYS A 316 -7.74 -23.05 -6.40
C LYS A 316 -6.30 -23.40 -6.12
N THR A 317 -6.08 -24.12 -5.03
CA THR A 317 -4.76 -24.59 -4.63
C THR A 317 -4.31 -25.67 -5.59
N LYS A 318 -3.15 -25.47 -6.22
CA LYS A 318 -2.63 -26.39 -7.23
C LYS A 318 -1.11 -26.48 -7.14
N ILE A 319 -0.60 -27.65 -7.51
CA ILE A 319 0.83 -27.89 -7.65
C ILE A 319 1.13 -27.90 -9.13
N VAL A 320 2.05 -27.04 -9.55
CA VAL A 320 2.37 -26.82 -10.96
C VAL A 320 3.87 -26.81 -11.17
N HIS A 321 4.29 -27.28 -12.33
CA HIS A 321 5.68 -27.20 -12.75
C HIS A 321 5.98 -25.80 -13.30
N ILE A 322 7.19 -25.30 -13.07
CA ILE A 322 7.60 -23.94 -13.51
C ILE A 322 7.56 -23.77 -15.04
N ASP A 323 7.68 -24.85 -15.80
CA ASP A 323 7.61 -24.82 -17.27
C ASP A 323 6.17 -24.69 -17.80
N GLU A 324 5.17 -25.15 -17.04
CA GLU A 324 3.74 -24.90 -17.32
C GLU A 324 3.38 -23.45 -16.96
N GLY A 325 3.97 -22.99 -15.87
CA GLY A 325 3.85 -21.64 -15.35
C GLY A 325 2.64 -21.42 -14.44
N PHE A 326 2.71 -20.35 -13.65
CA PHE A 326 1.67 -20.01 -12.68
C PHE A 326 1.43 -18.50 -12.59
N ASP A 327 0.23 -18.11 -12.16
CA ASP A 327 -0.15 -16.71 -12.03
C ASP A 327 -0.02 -16.29 -10.57
N PHE A 328 0.74 -15.23 -10.26
CA PHE A 328 0.84 -14.66 -8.93
C PHE A 328 0.90 -13.12 -9.00
N LEU A 329 0.07 -12.44 -8.19
CA LEU A 329 -0.03 -10.97 -8.13
C LEU A 329 -0.23 -10.27 -9.49
N GLY A 330 -0.87 -10.96 -10.43
CA GLY A 330 -1.15 -10.46 -11.78
C GLY A 330 -0.05 -10.71 -12.80
N TRP A 331 1.04 -11.38 -12.43
CA TRP A 331 2.10 -11.83 -13.34
C TRP A 331 2.04 -13.34 -13.54
N ASN A 332 2.45 -13.79 -14.73
CA ASN A 332 2.69 -15.18 -15.04
C ASN A 332 4.20 -15.45 -14.93
N PHE A 333 4.56 -16.49 -14.18
CA PHE A 333 5.92 -16.97 -14.02
C PHE A 333 6.04 -18.27 -14.80
N ARG A 334 6.86 -18.28 -15.86
CA ARG A 334 7.05 -19.47 -16.68
C ARG A 334 8.47 -19.59 -17.19
N LYS A 335 9.01 -20.80 -17.13
CA LYS A 335 10.34 -21.10 -17.64
C LYS A 335 10.25 -21.67 -19.05
N TYR A 336 11.02 -21.08 -19.95
CA TYR A 336 11.11 -21.45 -21.35
C TYR A 336 12.54 -21.90 -21.63
N SER A 337 12.75 -23.19 -21.93
CA SER A 337 14.06 -23.77 -22.25
C SER A 337 15.15 -23.37 -21.24
N GLY A 338 14.82 -23.36 -19.95
CA GLY A 338 15.74 -23.00 -18.87
C GLY A 338 15.78 -21.53 -18.46
N THR A 339 15.14 -20.63 -19.21
CA THR A 339 15.07 -19.18 -18.90
C THR A 339 13.72 -18.81 -18.31
N LEU A 340 13.71 -18.23 -17.11
CA LEU A 340 12.48 -17.76 -16.47
C LEU A 340 12.05 -16.41 -17.05
N LEU A 341 10.86 -16.37 -17.64
CA LEU A 341 10.19 -15.14 -18.04
C LEU A 341 9.05 -14.85 -17.07
N ILE A 342 8.98 -13.58 -16.68
CA ILE A 342 7.89 -13.04 -15.87
C ILE A 342 7.16 -12.05 -16.77
N GLU A 343 5.88 -12.29 -17.01
CA GLU A 343 5.06 -11.52 -17.94
C GLU A 343 3.76 -11.09 -17.27
N PRO A 344 3.09 -10.02 -17.71
CA PRO A 344 1.72 -9.74 -17.26
C PRO A 344 0.79 -10.93 -17.59
N SER A 345 0.03 -11.42 -16.61
CA SER A 345 -0.88 -12.54 -16.84
C SER A 345 -1.97 -12.18 -17.84
N LYS A 346 -2.39 -13.16 -18.67
CA LYS A 346 -3.48 -12.97 -19.65
C LYS A 346 -4.78 -12.49 -18.98
N LYS A 347 -5.06 -12.98 -17.76
CA LYS A 347 -6.21 -12.55 -16.95
C LYS A 347 -6.13 -11.07 -16.57
N ASN A 348 -4.96 -10.60 -16.14
CA ASN A 348 -4.73 -9.19 -15.81
C ASN A 348 -4.89 -8.30 -17.05
N MET A 349 -4.26 -8.68 -18.17
CA MET A 349 -4.39 -7.95 -19.44
C MET A 349 -5.85 -7.82 -19.87
N LYS A 350 -6.61 -8.93 -19.85
CA LYS A 350 -8.05 -8.93 -20.19
C LYS A 350 -8.85 -8.02 -19.26
N ALA A 351 -8.63 -8.10 -17.95
CA ALA A 351 -9.32 -7.25 -16.98
C ALA A 351 -9.01 -5.76 -17.19
N PHE A 352 -7.76 -5.42 -17.49
CA PHE A 352 -7.35 -4.05 -17.79
C PHE A 352 -7.98 -3.54 -19.09
N TYR A 353 -7.97 -4.34 -20.16
CA TYR A 353 -8.62 -3.99 -21.41
C TYR A 353 -10.13 -3.78 -21.25
N GLU A 354 -10.83 -4.65 -20.51
CA GLU A 354 -12.26 -4.46 -20.24
C GLU A 354 -12.54 -3.17 -19.46
N LYS A 355 -11.66 -2.79 -18.53
CA LYS A 355 -11.74 -1.50 -17.85
C LYS A 355 -11.59 -0.33 -18.82
N LEU A 356 -10.62 -0.38 -19.73
CA LEU A 356 -10.43 0.64 -20.77
C LEU A 356 -11.63 0.70 -21.71
N ARG A 357 -12.11 -0.46 -22.17
CA ARG A 357 -13.28 -0.58 -23.05
C ARG A 357 -14.51 0.04 -22.40
N LYS A 358 -14.81 -0.29 -21.14
CA LYS A 358 -15.93 0.28 -20.40
C LYS A 358 -15.80 1.80 -20.30
N THR A 359 -14.63 2.28 -19.90
CA THR A 359 -14.33 3.71 -19.78
C THR A 359 -14.57 4.47 -21.10
N ILE A 360 -14.11 3.94 -22.23
CA ILE A 360 -14.33 4.54 -23.56
C ILE A 360 -15.81 4.49 -23.96
N SER A 361 -16.50 3.40 -23.64
CA SER A 361 -17.92 3.20 -23.99
C SER A 361 -18.84 4.12 -23.19
N GLU A 362 -18.50 4.46 -21.95
CA GLU A 362 -19.23 5.44 -21.14
C GLU A 362 -18.95 6.89 -21.60
N ASN A 363 -17.87 7.12 -22.37
CA ASN A 363 -17.42 8.44 -22.80
C ASN A 363 -17.49 8.63 -24.32
N ILE A 364 -18.50 8.05 -24.98
CA ILE A 364 -18.69 8.14 -26.44
C ILE A 364 -18.82 9.61 -26.92
N GLY A 365 -19.54 10.45 -26.16
CA GLY A 365 -19.75 11.86 -26.49
C GLY A 365 -18.61 12.79 -26.09
N ALA A 366 -17.65 12.34 -25.27
CA ALA A 366 -16.64 13.20 -24.66
C ALA A 366 -15.74 13.91 -25.69
N LYS A 367 -15.15 15.05 -25.33
CA LYS A 367 -14.08 15.66 -26.14
C LYS A 367 -12.83 14.77 -26.12
N GLN A 368 -12.06 14.80 -27.21
CA GLN A 368 -10.81 14.03 -27.33
C GLN A 368 -9.85 14.29 -26.15
N GLU A 369 -9.67 15.55 -25.76
CA GLU A 369 -8.83 15.95 -24.62
C GLU A 369 -9.27 15.32 -23.29
N ASN A 370 -10.58 15.20 -23.05
CA ASN A 370 -11.14 14.64 -21.82
C ASN A 370 -10.93 13.14 -21.78
N LEU A 371 -11.07 12.46 -22.93
CA LEU A 371 -10.78 11.05 -23.03
C LEU A 371 -9.29 10.77 -22.76
N ILE A 372 -8.37 11.59 -23.31
CA ILE A 372 -6.93 11.47 -23.03
C ILE A 372 -6.63 11.73 -21.55
N ARG A 373 -7.25 12.75 -20.94
CA ARG A 373 -7.11 13.04 -19.49
C ARG A 373 -7.55 11.86 -18.62
N LEU A 374 -8.58 11.13 -19.03
CA LEU A 374 -9.12 9.98 -18.31
C LEU A 374 -8.26 8.71 -18.49
N LEU A 375 -7.81 8.43 -19.72
CA LEU A 375 -7.06 7.22 -20.05
C LEU A 375 -5.60 7.27 -19.58
N ASN A 376 -4.92 8.42 -19.68
CA ASN A 376 -3.49 8.51 -19.39
C ASN A 376 -3.10 8.04 -17.97
N PRO A 377 -3.82 8.42 -16.89
CA PRO A 377 -3.53 7.90 -15.55
C PRO A 377 -3.70 6.38 -15.44
N MET A 378 -4.68 5.80 -16.15
CA MET A 378 -4.94 4.36 -16.15
C MET A 378 -3.82 3.59 -16.86
N LEU A 379 -3.45 4.04 -18.06
CA LEU A 379 -2.37 3.45 -18.86
C LEU A 379 -1.04 3.53 -18.12
N ARG A 380 -0.72 4.70 -17.56
CA ARG A 380 0.50 4.92 -16.81
C ARG A 380 0.59 4.04 -15.56
N GLY A 381 -0.48 3.98 -14.76
CA GLY A 381 -0.50 3.16 -13.55
C GLY A 381 -0.26 1.68 -13.86
N TRP A 382 -0.89 1.18 -14.92
CA TRP A 382 -0.70 -0.19 -15.38
C TRP A 382 0.74 -0.43 -15.91
N ALA A 383 1.27 0.49 -16.72
CA ALA A 383 2.63 0.40 -17.22
C ALA A 383 3.69 0.47 -16.10
N GLN A 384 3.54 1.34 -15.11
CA GLN A 384 4.44 1.42 -13.95
C GLN A 384 4.39 0.15 -13.10
N TYR A 385 3.21 -0.44 -12.92
CA TYR A 385 3.06 -1.69 -12.17
C TYR A 385 3.79 -2.86 -12.85
N HIS A 386 3.68 -2.96 -14.19
CA HIS A 386 4.32 -4.03 -14.96
C HIS A 386 5.71 -3.68 -15.50
N SER A 387 6.23 -2.47 -15.24
CA SER A 387 7.56 -2.03 -15.69
C SER A 387 8.73 -2.92 -15.22
N PRO A 388 8.66 -3.61 -14.06
CA PRO A 388 9.76 -4.50 -13.64
C PRO A 388 9.89 -5.81 -14.42
N VAL A 389 8.83 -6.21 -15.14
CA VAL A 389 8.73 -7.53 -15.79
C VAL A 389 8.94 -7.43 -17.30
N VAL A 390 8.97 -8.58 -17.97
CA VAL A 390 9.03 -8.65 -19.44
C VAL A 390 7.65 -8.29 -19.98
N ALA A 391 7.42 -6.99 -20.17
CA ALA A 391 6.09 -6.45 -20.50
C ALA A 391 5.97 -5.81 -21.89
N LYS A 392 7.07 -5.70 -22.67
CA LYS A 392 7.04 -4.97 -23.96
C LYS A 392 6.01 -5.53 -24.93
N GLU A 393 5.96 -6.84 -25.11
CA GLU A 393 4.99 -7.47 -26.00
C GLU A 393 3.56 -7.22 -25.51
N ALA A 394 3.29 -7.46 -24.22
CA ALA A 394 2.00 -7.18 -23.60
C ALA A 394 1.57 -5.71 -23.74
N PHE A 395 2.52 -4.77 -23.64
CA PHE A 395 2.30 -3.34 -23.85
C PHE A 395 1.90 -3.03 -25.29
N SER A 396 2.62 -3.60 -26.28
CA SER A 396 2.32 -3.43 -27.70
C SER A 396 0.96 -4.02 -28.08
N THR A 397 0.64 -5.22 -27.59
CA THR A 397 -0.68 -5.83 -27.79
C THR A 397 -1.79 -4.95 -27.22
N MET A 398 -1.61 -4.44 -25.99
CA MET A 398 -2.60 -3.59 -25.33
C MET A 398 -2.80 -2.26 -26.07
N GLU A 399 -1.73 -1.63 -26.54
CA GLU A 399 -1.78 -0.39 -27.31
C GLU A 399 -2.48 -0.60 -28.67
N SER A 400 -2.23 -1.72 -29.35
CA SER A 400 -2.94 -2.10 -30.59
C SER A 400 -4.44 -2.29 -30.36
N LEU A 401 -4.83 -3.01 -29.31
CA LEU A 401 -6.24 -3.18 -28.94
C LEU A 401 -6.91 -1.84 -28.62
N LEU A 402 -6.21 -0.97 -27.89
CA LEU A 402 -6.67 0.38 -27.56
C LEU A 402 -6.84 1.24 -28.81
N TYR A 403 -5.89 1.19 -29.74
CA TYR A 403 -5.94 1.88 -31.02
C TYR A 403 -7.24 1.55 -31.78
N TRP A 404 -7.54 0.26 -31.96
CA TRP A 404 -8.77 -0.16 -32.65
C TRP A 404 -10.04 0.28 -31.94
N ARG A 405 -10.01 0.41 -30.60
CA ARG A 405 -11.16 0.92 -29.85
C ARG A 405 -11.34 2.43 -29.99
N LEU A 406 -10.25 3.19 -29.91
CA LEU A 406 -10.26 4.63 -30.14
C LEU A 406 -10.63 4.97 -31.58
N ARG A 407 -10.20 4.16 -32.55
CA ARG A 407 -10.59 4.32 -33.96
C ARG A 407 -12.09 4.14 -34.15
N ARG A 408 -12.68 3.10 -33.56
CA ARG A 408 -14.15 2.92 -33.56
C ARG A 408 -14.89 4.07 -32.90
N TRP A 409 -14.35 4.60 -31.79
CA TRP A 409 -14.90 5.79 -31.13
C TRP A 409 -14.85 7.02 -32.06
N ALA A 410 -13.75 7.24 -32.78
CA ALA A 410 -13.59 8.36 -33.69
C ALA A 410 -14.49 8.23 -34.95
N MET A 411 -14.59 7.04 -35.53
CA MET A 411 -15.48 6.74 -36.66
C MET A 411 -16.94 7.01 -36.32
N ARG A 412 -17.39 6.62 -35.12
CA ARG A 412 -18.75 6.87 -34.66
C ARG A 412 -19.10 8.37 -34.60
N ARG A 413 -18.12 9.23 -34.30
CA ARG A 413 -18.31 10.68 -34.24
C ARG A 413 -18.37 11.33 -35.62
N HIS A 414 -17.85 10.65 -36.65
CA HIS A 414 -17.76 11.18 -38.00
C HIS A 414 -18.20 10.15 -39.04
N PRO A 415 -19.49 9.74 -39.03
CA PRO A 415 -19.98 8.68 -39.91
C PRO A 415 -19.86 9.01 -41.41
N LYS A 416 -19.78 10.30 -41.76
CA LYS A 416 -19.66 10.79 -43.14
C LYS A 416 -18.22 11.11 -43.58
N LYS A 417 -17.21 10.86 -42.74
CA LYS A 417 -15.79 11.19 -43.07
C LYS A 417 -15.02 9.92 -43.43
N THR A 418 -14.04 10.08 -44.32
CA THR A 418 -13.15 8.99 -44.73
C THR A 418 -12.21 8.57 -43.62
N ASP A 419 -11.70 7.34 -43.71
CA ASP A 419 -10.77 6.83 -42.69
C ASP A 419 -9.46 7.63 -42.62
N SER A 420 -8.92 8.08 -43.76
CA SER A 420 -7.73 8.93 -43.77
C SER A 420 -7.98 10.22 -42.99
N TRP A 421 -9.12 10.88 -43.20
CA TRP A 421 -9.46 12.09 -42.47
C TRP A 421 -9.52 11.85 -40.95
N ILE A 422 -10.11 10.73 -40.52
CA ILE A 422 -10.17 10.36 -39.10
C ILE A 422 -8.77 10.15 -38.54
N ARG A 423 -7.92 9.41 -39.25
CA ARG A 423 -6.52 9.17 -38.86
C ARG A 423 -5.78 10.50 -38.72
N ASP A 424 -5.84 11.37 -39.72
CA ASP A 424 -5.12 12.65 -39.73
C ASP A 424 -5.66 13.63 -38.66
N ARG A 425 -6.96 13.59 -38.38
CA ARG A 425 -7.60 14.46 -37.37
C ARG A 425 -7.25 14.07 -35.93
N TYR A 426 -7.21 12.77 -35.64
CA TYR A 426 -7.12 12.24 -34.27
C TYR A 426 -5.73 11.69 -33.91
N TRP A 427 -5.00 11.15 -34.90
CA TRP A 427 -3.63 10.65 -34.74
C TRP A 427 -2.63 11.60 -35.39
N ARG A 428 -2.02 12.44 -34.56
CA ARG A 428 -1.11 13.49 -35.00
C ARG A 428 0.35 13.02 -34.91
N PRO A 429 1.22 13.51 -35.80
CA PRO A 429 2.65 13.24 -35.70
C PRO A 429 3.21 13.87 -34.42
N THR A 430 4.00 13.09 -33.69
CA THR A 430 4.78 13.53 -32.54
C THR A 430 6.14 14.05 -33.01
N GLU A 431 6.91 14.66 -32.11
CA GLU A 431 8.29 15.10 -32.38
C GLU A 431 9.19 13.95 -32.89
N SER A 432 8.90 12.72 -32.47
CA SER A 432 9.58 11.49 -32.90
C SER A 432 9.07 10.89 -34.22
N GLY A 433 8.15 11.57 -34.92
CA GLY A 433 7.59 11.12 -36.21
C GLY A 433 6.49 10.06 -36.11
N ASN A 434 6.23 9.50 -34.92
CA ASN A 434 5.16 8.55 -34.70
C ASN A 434 3.79 9.23 -34.64
N ARG A 435 2.75 8.56 -35.12
CA ARG A 435 1.38 9.10 -35.05
C ARG A 435 0.68 8.64 -33.77
N MET A 436 0.43 9.56 -32.85
CA MET A 436 -0.23 9.28 -31.57
C MET A 436 -1.59 9.95 -31.45
N PHE A 437 -2.50 9.32 -30.71
CA PHE A 437 -3.80 9.91 -30.43
C PHE A 437 -3.61 11.15 -29.55
N ALA A 438 -3.83 12.34 -30.11
CA ALA A 438 -3.43 13.59 -29.49
C ALA A 438 -4.39 14.74 -29.77
N ALA A 439 -4.54 15.63 -28.79
CA ALA A 439 -5.41 16.80 -28.88
C ALA A 439 -4.68 18.07 -28.43
N ASP A 440 -4.99 19.21 -29.06
CA ASP A 440 -4.55 20.51 -28.56
C ASP A 440 -5.27 20.84 -27.26
N VAL A 441 -4.50 21.28 -26.28
CA VAL A 441 -4.98 21.70 -24.97
C VAL A 441 -4.42 23.08 -24.68
N VAL A 442 -5.29 24.00 -24.28
CA VAL A 442 -4.84 25.30 -23.75
C VAL A 442 -4.36 25.06 -22.32
N THR A 443 -3.07 25.31 -22.09
CA THR A 443 -2.46 25.24 -20.76
C THR A 443 -3.01 26.36 -19.86
N LYS A 444 -2.82 26.25 -18.55
CA LYS A 444 -3.25 27.29 -17.59
C LYS A 444 -2.65 28.68 -17.88
N ASN A 445 -1.55 28.73 -18.63
CA ASN A 445 -0.83 29.95 -18.99
C ASN A 445 -1.28 30.50 -20.37
N GLY A 446 -2.37 29.99 -20.95
CA GLY A 446 -2.86 30.41 -22.27
C GLY A 446 -2.15 29.78 -23.47
N ASN A 447 -1.01 29.13 -23.27
CA ASN A 447 -0.25 28.49 -24.35
C ASN A 447 -0.95 27.21 -24.85
N LYS A 448 -1.01 27.02 -26.18
CA LYS A 448 -1.46 25.77 -26.79
C LYS A 448 -0.37 24.72 -26.65
N ALA A 449 -0.69 23.61 -25.99
CA ALA A 449 0.19 22.45 -25.88
C ALA A 449 -0.52 21.22 -26.44
N MET A 450 0.21 20.35 -27.13
CA MET A 450 -0.34 19.07 -27.57
C MET A 450 -0.35 18.09 -26.40
N LYS A 451 -1.50 17.47 -26.14
CA LYS A 451 -1.63 16.41 -25.15
C LYS A 451 -1.81 15.08 -25.84
N GLU A 452 -0.81 14.22 -25.68
CA GLU A 452 -0.74 12.90 -26.29
C GLU A 452 -1.27 11.82 -25.34
N LEU A 453 -1.81 10.75 -25.94
CA LEU A 453 -2.11 9.52 -25.23
C LEU A 453 -0.80 8.87 -24.78
N TYR A 454 -0.78 8.36 -23.55
CA TYR A 454 0.39 7.71 -22.98
C TYR A 454 0.72 6.42 -23.74
N SER A 455 1.94 6.33 -24.29
CA SER A 455 2.39 5.12 -24.98
C SER A 455 2.86 4.06 -23.98
N LEU A 456 2.26 2.87 -24.05
CA LEU A 456 2.63 1.75 -23.19
C LEU A 456 4.02 1.19 -23.57
N PRO A 457 4.32 0.88 -24.85
CA PRO A 457 5.64 0.39 -25.25
C PRO A 457 6.76 1.40 -25.03
N GLY A 458 6.45 2.70 -25.00
CA GLY A 458 7.42 3.75 -24.64
C GLY A 458 7.94 3.66 -23.19
N THR A 459 7.27 2.90 -22.32
CA THR A 459 7.68 2.74 -20.91
C THR A 459 8.95 1.91 -20.80
N ALA A 460 10.02 2.45 -20.22
CA ALA A 460 11.25 1.71 -19.96
C ALA A 460 11.01 0.54 -18.98
N ILE A 461 11.59 -0.61 -19.28
CA ILE A 461 11.62 -1.73 -18.32
C ILE A 461 12.72 -1.43 -17.31
N LEU A 462 12.32 -1.32 -16.04
CA LEU A 462 13.21 -1.01 -14.93
C LEU A 462 13.07 -2.12 -13.89
N ARG A 463 14.06 -3.01 -13.86
CA ARG A 463 14.09 -4.16 -12.95
C ARG A 463 14.00 -3.69 -11.49
N HIS A 464 13.23 -4.43 -10.70
CA HIS A 464 12.98 -4.08 -9.30
C HIS A 464 14.07 -4.63 -8.40
N THR A 465 14.73 -3.76 -7.66
CA THR A 465 15.69 -4.14 -6.62
C THR A 465 14.93 -4.60 -5.39
N LYS A 466 15.09 -5.88 -5.04
CA LYS A 466 14.44 -6.47 -3.87
C LYS A 466 14.93 -5.79 -2.59
N ILE A 467 14.01 -5.53 -1.66
CA ILE A 467 14.35 -5.13 -0.31
C ILE A 467 15.24 -6.16 0.40
N LYS A 468 16.18 -5.68 1.22
CA LYS A 468 17.04 -6.53 2.05
C LYS A 468 16.18 -7.34 3.04
N GLY A 469 16.45 -8.65 3.17
CA GLY A 469 15.62 -9.55 3.98
C GLY A 469 15.57 -9.19 5.47
N GLY A 470 16.67 -8.70 6.03
CA GLY A 470 16.75 -8.25 7.42
C GLY A 470 16.25 -6.82 7.68
N TYR A 471 15.68 -6.15 6.67
CA TYR A 471 15.22 -4.77 6.82
C TYR A 471 14.13 -4.65 7.88
N HIS A 472 14.36 -3.75 8.84
CA HIS A 472 13.41 -3.47 9.91
C HIS A 472 13.10 -1.95 10.01
N PRO A 473 11.91 -1.48 9.59
CA PRO A 473 11.52 -0.06 9.58
C PRO A 473 11.67 0.73 10.89
N TYR A 474 11.66 0.05 12.03
CA TYR A 474 11.72 0.67 13.36
C TYR A 474 13.08 0.54 14.05
N ASP A 475 14.04 -0.04 13.34
CA ASP A 475 15.41 -0.19 13.82
C ASP A 475 16.29 0.93 13.22
N PRO A 476 16.98 1.74 14.05
CA PRO A 476 17.84 2.84 13.61
C PRO A 476 18.94 2.41 12.65
N GLN A 477 19.42 1.17 12.75
CA GLN A 477 20.45 0.65 11.83
C GLN A 477 19.98 0.65 10.37
N TRP A 478 18.67 0.56 10.16
CA TRP A 478 18.04 0.50 8.84
C TRP A 478 17.47 1.83 8.37
N GLU A 479 17.62 2.90 9.14
CA GLU A 479 17.01 4.21 8.85
C GLU A 479 17.48 4.78 7.51
N LEU A 480 18.80 4.91 7.33
CA LEU A 480 19.39 5.41 6.08
C LEU A 480 18.96 4.58 4.86
N TYR A 481 18.97 3.25 4.99
CA TYR A 481 18.53 2.37 3.91
C TYR A 481 17.04 2.57 3.59
N GLY A 482 16.20 2.70 4.60
CA GLY A 482 14.76 2.95 4.44
C GLY A 482 14.45 4.31 3.82
N GLU A 483 15.22 5.34 4.15
CA GLU A 483 15.14 6.67 3.56
C GLU A 483 15.49 6.64 2.07
N THR A 484 16.65 6.10 1.71
CA THR A 484 17.09 5.98 0.32
C THR A 484 16.08 5.18 -0.50
N LEU A 485 15.65 4.01 0.01
CA LEU A 485 14.68 3.15 -0.68
C LEU A 485 13.36 3.90 -0.96
N ARG A 486 12.88 4.69 -0.01
CA ARG A 486 11.66 5.47 -0.16
C ARG A 486 11.83 6.60 -1.15
N GLN A 487 12.94 7.33 -1.09
CA GLN A 487 13.25 8.41 -2.03
C GLN A 487 13.31 7.89 -3.46
N GLU A 488 14.04 6.81 -3.72
CA GLU A 488 14.13 6.17 -5.03
C GLU A 488 12.75 5.77 -5.57
N ARG A 489 11.93 5.12 -4.73
CA ARG A 489 10.58 4.68 -5.12
C ARG A 489 9.65 5.86 -5.38
N MET A 490 9.70 6.91 -4.56
CA MET A 490 8.93 8.13 -4.75
C MET A 490 9.34 8.86 -6.02
N LEU A 491 10.64 9.00 -6.29
CA LEU A 491 11.16 9.59 -7.52
C LEU A 491 10.70 8.82 -8.76
N LYS A 492 10.73 7.47 -8.72
CA LYS A 492 10.20 6.65 -9.81
C LYS A 492 8.72 6.91 -10.05
N ASN A 493 7.93 7.02 -8.97
CA ASN A 493 6.51 7.33 -9.04
C ASN A 493 6.23 8.76 -9.52
N MET A 494 7.06 9.74 -9.16
CA MET A 494 6.89 11.17 -9.48
C MET A 494 7.62 11.62 -10.74
N SER A 495 8.39 10.73 -11.38
CA SER A 495 9.23 11.01 -12.56
C SER A 495 8.52 11.76 -13.69
N TYR A 496 7.20 11.56 -13.85
CA TYR A 496 6.39 12.24 -14.85
C TYR A 496 5.96 13.67 -14.47
N ARG A 497 6.12 14.08 -13.21
CA ARG A 497 5.96 15.45 -12.71
C ARG A 497 7.35 15.98 -12.33
N ARG A 498 8.13 16.32 -13.36
CA ARG A 498 9.54 16.75 -13.21
C ARG A 498 9.73 17.83 -12.14
N GLU A 499 8.84 18.83 -12.12
CA GLU A 499 8.86 19.89 -11.11
C GLU A 499 8.74 19.35 -9.68
N TRP A 500 7.77 18.48 -9.44
CA TRP A 500 7.56 17.91 -8.10
C TRP A 500 8.64 16.91 -7.73
N ALA A 501 9.15 16.13 -8.68
CA ALA A 501 10.27 15.24 -8.44
C ALA A 501 11.53 16.04 -8.04
N LYS A 502 11.76 17.18 -8.69
CA LYS A 502 12.84 18.10 -8.33
C LYS A 502 12.64 18.71 -6.95
N LEU A 503 11.46 19.25 -6.64
CA LEU A 503 11.16 19.75 -5.29
C LEU A 503 11.30 18.67 -4.21
N TYR A 504 10.84 17.45 -4.49
CA TYR A 504 10.97 16.33 -3.57
C TYR A 504 12.44 15.97 -3.31
N LEU A 505 13.29 15.98 -4.36
CA LEU A 505 14.72 15.74 -4.25
C LEU A 505 15.43 16.85 -3.48
N ASP A 506 15.15 18.11 -3.81
CA ASP A 506 15.72 19.30 -3.14
C ASP A 506 15.40 19.30 -1.64
N GLN A 507 14.25 18.74 -1.26
CA GLN A 507 13.80 18.59 0.13
C GLN A 507 14.16 17.25 0.78
N ARG A 508 14.94 16.38 0.11
CA ARG A 508 15.29 15.03 0.59
C ARG A 508 14.06 14.17 0.97
N GLY A 509 12.93 14.41 0.31
CA GLY A 509 11.66 13.74 0.58
C GLY A 509 10.98 14.12 1.90
N LEU A 510 11.44 15.18 2.56
CA LEU A 510 10.89 15.69 3.80
C LEU A 510 9.93 16.84 3.54
N CYS A 511 8.86 16.92 4.34
CA CYS A 511 7.95 18.06 4.35
C CYS A 511 8.67 19.29 4.91
N ALA A 512 8.58 20.42 4.19
CA ALA A 512 9.31 21.64 4.54
C ALA A 512 8.94 22.26 5.90
N LEU A 513 7.74 21.97 6.44
CA LEU A 513 7.30 22.46 7.74
C LEU A 513 7.62 21.50 8.89
N CYS A 514 7.20 20.24 8.78
CA CYS A 514 7.33 19.31 9.90
C CYS A 514 8.65 18.53 9.91
N GLY A 515 9.39 18.50 8.80
CA GLY A 515 10.63 17.73 8.66
C GLY A 515 10.42 16.22 8.56
N TYR A 516 9.20 15.75 8.29
CA TYR A 516 8.91 14.32 8.15
C TYR A 516 8.72 13.87 6.72
N GLU A 517 8.98 12.59 6.53
CA GLU A 517 8.92 11.87 5.27
C GLU A 517 7.54 12.01 4.60
N MET A 518 7.54 12.38 3.33
CA MET A 518 6.35 12.37 2.48
C MET A 518 6.32 11.07 1.67
N ASN A 519 5.18 10.40 1.65
CA ASN A 519 4.95 9.21 0.84
C ASN A 519 3.54 9.22 0.22
N MET A 520 3.21 8.16 -0.52
CA MET A 520 1.90 8.03 -1.17
C MET A 520 0.72 7.96 -0.18
N GLU A 521 0.95 7.52 1.07
CA GLU A 521 -0.09 7.45 2.10
C GLU A 521 -0.34 8.82 2.73
N THR A 522 0.71 9.57 3.05
CA THR A 522 0.59 10.91 3.65
C THR A 522 0.15 11.96 2.63
N GLY A 523 0.44 11.73 1.35
CA GLY A 523 0.25 12.71 0.29
C GLY A 523 1.12 13.95 0.45
N TRP A 524 0.97 14.89 -0.48
CA TRP A 524 1.69 16.17 -0.49
C TRP A 524 0.90 17.23 -1.26
N HIS A 525 1.06 18.48 -0.84
CA HIS A 525 0.59 19.68 -1.51
C HIS A 525 1.79 20.54 -1.91
N ASP A 526 1.64 21.21 -3.05
CA ASP A 526 2.61 22.16 -3.60
C ASP A 526 2.24 23.56 -3.10
N HIS A 527 3.17 24.20 -2.39
CA HIS A 527 2.98 25.47 -1.71
C HIS A 527 3.92 26.52 -2.29
N HIS A 528 3.42 27.74 -2.48
CA HIS A 528 4.23 28.90 -2.85
C HIS A 528 4.67 29.64 -1.59
N ILE A 529 5.99 29.85 -1.39
CA ILE A 529 6.57 30.53 -0.21
C ILE A 529 6.05 31.98 -0.17
N GLU A 530 6.22 32.69 -1.27
CA GLU A 530 5.51 33.94 -1.55
C GLU A 530 4.24 33.62 -2.32
N HIS A 531 3.10 34.00 -1.75
CA HIS A 531 1.80 33.77 -2.38
C HIS A 531 1.74 34.49 -3.74
N ARG A 532 1.15 33.83 -4.75
CA ARG A 532 0.98 34.43 -6.08
C ARG A 532 0.20 35.76 -6.05
N VAL A 533 -0.76 35.87 -5.15
CA VAL A 533 -1.56 37.10 -4.96
C VAL A 533 -0.69 38.25 -4.43
N ALA A 534 0.38 37.94 -3.71
CA ALA A 534 1.36 38.90 -3.21
C ALA A 534 2.55 39.13 -4.18
N GLY A 535 2.44 38.67 -5.44
CA GLY A 535 3.48 38.83 -6.46
C GLY A 535 4.49 37.68 -6.56
N GLY A 536 4.32 36.60 -5.78
CA GLY A 536 5.23 35.47 -5.78
C GLY A 536 5.29 34.72 -7.13
N SER A 537 6.51 34.38 -7.57
CA SER A 537 6.75 33.68 -8.84
C SER A 537 6.32 32.21 -8.82
N ASP A 538 6.03 31.61 -9.98
CA ASP A 538 5.77 30.17 -10.10
C ASP A 538 7.05 29.32 -10.26
N ALA A 539 8.21 29.95 -10.11
CA ALA A 539 9.49 29.28 -10.24
C ALA A 539 9.67 28.24 -9.13
N LEU A 540 10.45 27.19 -9.40
CA LEU A 540 10.76 26.14 -8.42
C LEU A 540 11.42 26.71 -7.15
N GLY A 541 12.15 27.83 -7.26
CA GLY A 541 12.72 28.54 -6.12
C GLY A 541 11.66 28.91 -5.07
N ASN A 542 10.51 29.40 -5.53
CA ASN A 542 9.39 29.86 -4.69
C ASN A 542 8.42 28.74 -4.29
N ARG A 543 8.71 27.47 -4.58
CA ARG A 543 7.79 26.34 -4.31
C ARG A 543 8.38 25.33 -3.34
N VAL A 544 7.55 24.79 -2.46
CA VAL A 544 7.89 23.73 -1.50
C VAL A 544 6.77 22.70 -1.39
N LEU A 545 7.13 21.46 -1.10
CA LEU A 545 6.20 20.38 -0.81
C LEU A 545 5.93 20.28 0.69
N LEU A 546 4.64 20.26 1.04
CA LEU A 546 4.14 20.14 2.40
C LEU A 546 3.16 18.97 2.51
N HIS A 547 3.07 18.33 3.68
CA HIS A 547 1.92 17.48 3.96
C HIS A 547 0.62 18.32 3.90
N PRO A 548 -0.53 17.73 3.53
CA PRO A 548 -1.79 18.47 3.41
C PRO A 548 -2.17 19.29 4.67
N ASN A 549 -1.96 18.75 5.87
CA ASN A 549 -2.21 19.49 7.11
C ASN A 549 -1.14 20.55 7.40
N CYS A 550 0.12 20.29 7.06
CA CYS A 550 1.17 21.31 7.17
C CYS A 550 0.86 22.51 6.28
N HIS A 551 0.37 22.24 5.06
CA HIS A 551 -0.11 23.28 4.15
C HIS A 551 -1.27 24.08 4.75
N ILE A 552 -2.29 23.41 5.32
CA ILE A 552 -3.40 24.09 6.00
C ILE A 552 -2.90 24.94 7.18
N ASN A 553 -1.99 24.41 8.00
CA ASN A 553 -1.43 25.13 9.15
C ASN A 553 -0.63 26.36 8.72
N VAL A 554 0.06 26.31 7.59
CA VAL A 554 0.77 27.47 7.04
C VAL A 554 -0.21 28.58 6.69
N HIS A 555 -1.29 28.26 5.96
CA HIS A 555 -2.34 29.24 5.64
C HIS A 555 -3.16 29.70 6.86
N ALA A 556 -3.27 28.87 7.90
CA ALA A 556 -4.10 29.16 9.07
C ALA A 556 -3.38 30.00 10.14
N ASN A 557 -2.05 29.95 10.23
CA ASN A 557 -1.28 30.71 11.23
C ASN A 557 -0.16 31.55 10.61
N ASP A 558 -0.23 31.80 9.30
CA ASP A 558 0.79 32.56 8.54
C ASP A 558 2.23 32.11 8.84
N LEU A 559 2.44 30.79 8.94
CA LEU A 559 3.77 30.24 9.26
C LEU A 559 4.69 30.38 8.05
N GLN A 560 5.83 31.04 8.24
CA GLN A 560 6.85 31.10 7.19
C GLN A 560 7.54 29.75 6.99
N VAL A 561 7.59 29.31 5.74
CA VAL A 561 8.33 28.10 5.33
C VAL A 561 9.55 28.53 4.52
N ALA A 562 10.74 28.19 5.00
CA ALA A 562 11.99 28.58 4.36
C ALA A 562 12.67 27.39 3.65
N LYS A 563 13.56 27.72 2.69
CA LYS A 563 14.55 26.80 2.12
C LYS A 563 15.96 27.13 2.64
N PRO A 564 16.84 26.15 2.85
CA PRO A 564 16.59 24.71 2.71
C PRO A 564 15.75 24.16 3.87
N VAL A 565 15.09 23.02 3.64
CA VAL A 565 14.30 22.35 4.68
C VAL A 565 15.22 22.00 5.86
N PRO A 566 14.87 22.39 7.10
CA PRO A 566 15.69 22.08 8.27
C PRO A 566 15.85 20.56 8.42
N ALA A 567 17.08 20.11 8.64
CA ALA A 567 17.38 18.71 8.95
C ALA A 567 16.68 18.23 10.24
#